data_AF-A0A536LUB4-F1
#
_entry.id   AF-A0A536LUB4-F1
#
_cell.length_a   1.000
_cell.length_b   1.000
_cell.length_c   1.000
_cell.angle_alpha   90.00
_cell.angle_beta   90.00
_cell.angle_gamma   90.00
#
_symmetry.space_group_name_H-M   'P 1'
#
loop_
_entity.id
_entity.type
_entity.pdbx_description
1 polymer ?
#
loop_
_entity_poly.entity_id
_entity_poly.type
_entity_poly.pdbx_seq_one_letter_code
_entity_poly.pdbx_strand_id
1 'polypeptide(L)'
;EWLTEGLQKLEKLAFLSDRTGRTIGQAAIQFVLNSPAVASVLPNIYDAEQLAEFVGAPDTPALSEDELANINELYERNFGVAPVAARQS
;
A
#
# COMPACT_ATOMS: atom_id res chain seq x y z
N GLU A 1 -0.55 0.73 19.85
CA GLU A 1 0.80 0.41 19.38
C GLU A 1 0.83 -0.13 17.95
N TRP A 2 0.04 -1.16 17.60
CA TRP A 2 -0.07 -1.64 16.20
C TRP A 2 -0.54 -0.57 15.19
N LEU A 3 -1.50 0.28 15.60
CA LEU A 3 -2.03 1.34 14.74
C LEU A 3 -0.96 2.39 14.44
N THR A 4 -0.16 2.76 15.43
CA THR A 4 0.93 3.73 15.30
C THR A 4 2.02 3.20 14.37
N GLU A 5 2.43 1.94 14.54
CA GLU A 5 3.39 1.30 13.64
C GLU A 5 2.83 1.23 12.20
N GLY A 6 1.55 0.85 12.06
CA GLY A 6 0.87 0.81 10.76
C GLY A 6 0.88 2.17 10.05
N LEU A 7 0.58 3.25 10.76
CA LEU A 7 0.64 4.62 10.22
C LEU A 7 2.07 5.01 9.83
N GLN A 8 3.08 4.67 10.64
CA GLN A 8 4.49 4.94 10.32
C GLN A 8 4.95 4.20 9.06
N LYS A 9 4.50 2.96 8.85
CA LYS A 9 4.75 2.21 7.61
C LYS A 9 4.04 2.86 6.42
N LEU A 10 2.81 3.32 6.61
CA LEU A 10 2.02 3.99 5.57
C LEU A 10 2.68 5.29 5.11
N GLU A 11 3.27 6.06 6.03
CA GLU A 11 4.05 7.27 5.68
C GLU A 11 5.21 6.96 4.74
N LYS A 12 5.87 5.80 4.88
CA LYS A 12 6.94 5.38 3.97
C LYS A 12 6.45 5.02 2.57
N LEU A 13 5.15 4.74 2.42
CA LEU A 13 4.50 4.40 1.16
C LEU A 13 3.85 5.61 0.48
N ALA A 14 3.97 6.82 1.03
CA ALA A 14 3.35 8.03 0.48
C ALA A 14 3.74 8.31 -0.98
N PHE A 15 4.92 7.86 -1.43
CA PHE A 15 5.38 7.98 -2.82
C PHE A 15 4.48 7.27 -3.83
N LEU A 16 3.68 6.30 -3.40
CA LEU A 16 2.75 5.58 -4.28
C LEU A 16 1.55 6.45 -4.67
N SER A 17 1.19 7.43 -3.85
CA SER A 17 0.04 8.32 -4.05
C SER A 17 0.42 9.78 -4.33
N ASP A 18 1.62 10.23 -3.94
CA ASP A 18 2.04 11.62 -4.16
C ASP A 18 2.31 11.91 -5.63
N ARG A 19 1.46 12.75 -6.26
CA ARG A 19 1.58 13.19 -7.66
C ARG A 19 1.57 12.05 -8.69
N THR A 20 1.02 10.89 -8.33
CA THR A 20 0.92 9.71 -9.21
C THR A 20 -0.44 9.59 -9.88
N GLY A 21 -1.45 10.33 -9.40
CA GLY A 21 -2.85 10.16 -9.81
C GLY A 21 -3.54 8.97 -9.16
N ARG A 22 -2.89 8.30 -8.20
CA ARG A 22 -3.46 7.20 -7.40
C ARG A 22 -3.77 7.66 -5.99
N THR A 23 -4.80 7.08 -5.38
CA THR A 23 -4.88 6.98 -3.92
C THR A 23 -4.00 5.85 -3.40
N ILE A 24 -3.72 5.85 -2.10
CA ILE A 24 -3.00 4.73 -1.48
C ILE A 24 -3.80 3.42 -1.54
N GLY A 25 -5.14 3.48 -1.52
CA GLY A 25 -6.02 2.32 -1.67
C GLY A 25 -5.95 1.72 -3.07
N GLN A 26 -5.96 2.57 -4.10
CA GLN A 26 -5.77 2.14 -5.50
C GLN A 26 -4.39 1.53 -5.72
N ALA A 27 -3.33 2.13 -5.17
CA ALA A 27 -1.98 1.56 -5.24
C ALA A 27 -1.92 0.18 -4.56
N ALA A 28 -2.59 -0.01 -3.42
CA ALA A 28 -2.66 -1.32 -2.75
C ALA A 28 -3.40 -2.38 -3.58
N ILE A 29 -4.51 -2.01 -4.24
CA ILE A 29 -5.23 -2.88 -5.17
C ILE A 29 -4.32 -3.30 -6.33
N GLN A 30 -3.63 -2.35 -6.95
CA GLN A 30 -2.69 -2.61 -8.04
C GLN A 30 -1.53 -3.50 -7.60
N PHE A 31 -0.99 -3.29 -6.41
CA PHE A 31 0.09 -4.12 -5.86
C PHE A 31 -0.34 -5.59 -5.74
N VAL A 32 -1.53 -5.85 -5.20
CA VAL A 32 -2.05 -7.22 -5.05
C VAL A 32 -2.26 -7.88 -6.42
N LEU A 33 -2.80 -7.15 -7.39
CA LEU A 33 -3.05 -7.64 -8.75
C LEU A 33 -1.80 -7.74 -9.63
N ASN A 34 -0.67 -7.15 -9.22
CA ASN A 34 0.60 -7.26 -9.94
C ASN A 34 1.18 -8.70 -9.87
N SER A 35 0.78 -9.49 -8.87
CA SER A 35 1.17 -10.89 -8.78
C SER A 35 0.39 -11.75 -9.78
N PRO A 36 1.07 -12.53 -10.66
CA PRO A 36 0.39 -13.41 -11.61
C PRO A 36 -0.37 -14.57 -10.92
N ALA A 37 -0.12 -14.80 -9.63
CA ALA A 37 -0.84 -15.79 -8.84
C ALA A 37 -2.20 -15.28 -8.30
N VAL A 38 -2.49 -13.98 -8.45
CA VAL A 38 -3.70 -13.35 -7.92
C VAL A 38 -4.66 -13.01 -9.05
N ALA A 39 -5.85 -13.59 -9.01
CA ALA A 39 -6.89 -13.34 -10.02
C ALA A 39 -7.82 -12.17 -9.67
N SER A 40 -8.02 -11.88 -8.38
CA SER A 40 -8.92 -10.81 -7.91
C SER A 40 -8.56 -10.33 -6.51
N VAL A 41 -9.02 -9.13 -6.16
CA VAL A 41 -8.92 -8.52 -4.82
C VAL A 41 -10.31 -8.11 -4.33
N LEU A 42 -10.59 -8.36 -3.05
CA LEU A 42 -11.86 -8.02 -2.41
C LEU A 42 -11.58 -7.10 -1.21
N PRO A 43 -11.55 -5.77 -1.42
CA PRO A 43 -11.37 -4.82 -0.33
C PRO A 43 -12.65 -4.75 0.53
N ASN A 44 -12.49 -4.37 1.80
CA ASN A 44 -13.64 -3.98 2.63
C ASN A 44 -14.11 -2.60 2.18
N ILE A 45 -15.41 -2.49 1.87
CA ILE A 45 -16.04 -1.27 1.35
C ILE A 45 -17.11 -0.85 2.34
N TYR A 46 -16.98 0.36 2.87
CA TYR A 46 -17.88 0.90 3.90
C TYR A 46 -18.90 1.89 3.36
N ASP A 47 -18.59 2.56 2.25
CA ASP A 47 -19.45 3.56 1.63
C ASP A 47 -19.25 3.66 0.11
N ALA A 48 -20.07 4.48 -0.54
CA ALA A 48 -20.07 4.67 -1.98
C ALA A 48 -18.86 5.45 -2.49
N GLU A 49 -18.25 6.30 -1.67
CA GLU A 49 -17.06 7.07 -2.04
C GLU A 49 -15.85 6.13 -2.14
N GLN A 50 -15.68 5.26 -1.15
CA GLN A 50 -14.65 4.23 -1.15
C GLN A 50 -14.86 3.22 -2.29
N LEU A 51 -16.11 2.85 -2.58
CA LEU A 51 -16.42 2.03 -3.76
C LEU A 51 -15.95 2.72 -5.03
N ALA A 52 -16.32 3.99 -5.23
CA ALA A 52 -15.95 4.78 -6.40
C ALA A 52 -14.43 4.94 -6.53
N GLU A 53 -13.73 5.15 -5.42
CA GLU A 53 -12.26 5.16 -5.38
C GLU A 53 -11.68 3.83 -5.87
N PHE A 54 -12.12 2.70 -5.31
CA PHE A 54 -11.53 1.40 -5.58
C PHE A 54 -11.82 0.87 -6.99
N VAL A 55 -13.02 1.13 -7.53
CA VAL A 55 -13.33 0.72 -8.92
C VAL A 55 -12.51 1.50 -9.95
N GLY A 56 -12.01 2.70 -9.59
CA GLY A 56 -11.12 3.48 -10.44
C GLY A 56 -9.66 3.01 -10.44
N ALA A 57 -9.27 2.04 -9.60
CA ALA A 57 -7.89 1.58 -9.52
C ALA A 57 -7.30 1.13 -10.89
N PRO A 58 -8.01 0.37 -11.75
CA PRO A 58 -7.50 -0.02 -13.06
C PRO A 58 -7.25 1.14 -14.04
N ASP A 59 -7.92 2.28 -13.83
CA ASP A 59 -7.79 3.47 -14.68
C ASP A 59 -6.62 4.38 -14.25
N THR A 60 -5.92 4.02 -13.17
CA THR A 60 -4.75 4.76 -12.67
C THR A 60 -3.43 4.19 -13.20
N PRO A 61 -2.34 4.98 -13.24
CA PRO A 61 -1.05 4.49 -13.71
C PRO A 61 -0.57 3.24 -12.96
N ALA A 62 -0.14 2.22 -13.71
CA ALA A 62 0.39 1.00 -13.12
C ALA A 62 1.60 1.28 -12.21
N LEU A 63 1.83 0.41 -11.22
CA LEU A 63 3.06 0.45 -10.43
C LEU A 63 4.25 0.19 -11.34
N SER A 64 5.25 1.07 -11.29
CA SER A 64 6.48 0.87 -12.05
C SER A 64 7.37 -0.20 -11.41
N GLU A 65 8.30 -0.75 -12.18
CA GLU A 65 9.30 -1.70 -11.65
C GLU A 65 10.13 -1.07 -10.52
N ASP A 66 10.49 0.21 -10.64
CA ASP A 66 11.20 0.96 -9.60
C ASP A 66 10.37 1.11 -8.32
N GLU A 67 9.06 1.38 -8.44
CA GLU A 67 8.15 1.45 -7.30
C GLU A 67 8.04 0.11 -6.59
N LEU A 68 7.92 -0.99 -7.34
CA LEU A 68 7.86 -2.35 -6.81
C LEU A 68 9.17 -2.74 -6.12
N ALA A 69 10.32 -2.39 -6.70
CA ALA A 69 11.63 -2.61 -6.09
C ALA A 69 11.77 -1.85 -4.77
N ASN A 70 11.33 -0.60 -4.73
CA ASN A 70 11.35 0.21 -3.50
C ASN A 70 10.41 -0.36 -2.41
N ILE A 71 9.21 -0.83 -2.77
CA ILE A 71 8.32 -1.52 -1.82
C ILE A 71 9.01 -2.74 -1.21
N ASN A 72 9.70 -3.55 -2.03
CA ASN A 72 10.41 -4.73 -1.55
C ASN A 72 11.55 -4.36 -0.59
N GLU A 73 12.37 -3.36 -0.91
CA GLU A 73 13.44 -2.89 0.00
C GLU A 73 12.86 -2.39 1.33
N LEU A 74 11.78 -1.62 1.27
CA LEU A 74 11.08 -1.16 2.47
C LEU A 74 10.59 -2.35 3.29
N TYR A 75 9.96 -3.33 2.67
CA TYR A 75 9.47 -4.52 3.36
C TYR A 75 10.60 -5.31 4.05
N GLU A 76 11.72 -5.56 3.37
CA GLU A 76 12.89 -6.26 3.92
C GLU A 76 13.47 -5.58 5.16
N ARG A 77 13.34 -4.25 5.25
CA ARG A 77 13.87 -3.43 6.34
C ARG A 77 12.81 -3.02 7.37
N ASN A 78 11.65 -3.70 7.38
CA ASN A 78 10.49 -3.36 8.21
C ASN A 78 10.07 -1.88 8.11
N PHE A 79 10.18 -1.32 6.91
CA PHE A 79 9.91 0.08 6.55
C PHE A 79 10.75 1.08 7.38
N GLY A 80 11.87 0.62 7.96
CA GLY A 80 12.69 1.42 8.87
C GLY A 80 11.99 1.77 10.19
N VAL A 81 10.94 1.04 10.56
CA VAL A 81 10.18 1.23 11.80
C VAL A 81 10.68 0.24 12.87
N ALA A 82 10.84 0.72 14.11
CA ALA A 82 11.25 -0.13 15.22
C ALA A 82 10.16 -1.17 15.55
N PRO A 83 10.48 -2.46 15.71
CA PRO A 83 9.51 -3.48 16.11
C PRO A 83 8.88 -3.13 17.46
N VAL A 84 7.55 -3.29 17.57
CA VAL A 84 6.79 -3.06 18.82
C VAL A 84 7.34 -3.89 19.99
N ALA A 85 7.96 -5.05 19.74
CA ALA A 85 8.54 -5.91 20.77
C ALA A 85 9.86 -5.39 21.39
N ALA A 86 10.49 -4.34 20.84
CA ALA A 86 11.80 -3.88 21.28
C ALA A 86 11.78 -2.95 22.51
N ARG A 87 10.61 -2.73 23.14
CA ARG A 87 10.46 -1.80 24.26
C ARG A 87 9.92 -2.49 25.52
N GLN A 88 10.53 -3.60 25.90
CA GLN A 88 10.45 -4.18 27.25
C GLN A 88 11.85 -4.67 27.66
N SER A 89 12.68 -3.73 28.10
CA SER A 89 13.93 -3.99 28.83
C SER A 89 14.12 -2.90 29.86
#